data_AF-A0A9D6INU7-F1
#
_entry.id   AF-A0A9D6INU7-F1
#
_cell.length_a   1.000
_cell.length_b   1.000
_cell.length_c   1.000
_cell.angle_alpha   90.00
_cell.angle_beta   90.00
_cell.angle_gamma   90.00
#
_symmetry.space_group_name_H-M   'P 1'
#
loop_
_entity.id
_entity.type
_entity.pdbx_description
1 polymer ?
#
loop_
_entity_poly.entity_id
_entity_poly.type
_entity_poly.pdbx_seq_one_letter_code
_entity_poly.pdbx_strand_id
1 'polypeptide(L)'
;MKIKLLHAGFWYLVSGIYLVSGYWFLVTQVVCYVSRFTNHESRITGDDSRFTNHESRKWLAGFLLFEVLVAVAIVSATLVFITRGFSTSLRAIRLSDGYLAATWLAEEKLESLARRFSEDNDPSILSDRGHFPRPYDSFSWKTDSEELEELPLRTVELVVNWEEGRRREEIRMDTYFYLPETARERLEK
;
A
#
# COMPACT_ATOMS: atom_id res chain seq x y z
N MET A 1 4.47 -11.21 20.57
CA MET A 1 3.19 -10.88 19.88
C MET A 1 3.47 -10.43 18.43
N LYS A 2 3.99 -11.30 17.54
CA LYS A 2 4.41 -10.92 16.16
C LYS A 2 3.88 -11.83 15.04
N ILE A 3 3.09 -12.86 15.35
CA ILE A 3 2.70 -13.90 14.35
C ILE A 3 1.33 -13.63 13.70
N LYS A 4 0.49 -12.74 14.24
CA LYS A 4 -0.85 -12.49 13.70
C LYS A 4 -0.92 -11.56 12.47
N LEU A 5 0.07 -10.68 12.26
CA LEU A 5 0.02 -9.74 11.12
C LEU A 5 0.38 -10.38 9.78
N LEU A 6 1.26 -11.39 9.77
CA LEU A 6 1.74 -12.00 8.53
C LEU A 6 0.68 -12.90 7.86
N HIS A 7 -0.24 -13.47 8.66
CA HIS A 7 -1.31 -14.33 8.14
C HIS A 7 -2.41 -13.53 7.42
N ALA A 8 -2.67 -12.29 7.85
CA ALA A 8 -3.70 -11.44 7.25
C ALA A 8 -3.31 -10.97 5.84
N GLY A 9 -2.05 -10.55 5.63
CA GLY A 9 -1.56 -10.15 4.31
C GLY A 9 -1.54 -11.29 3.29
N PHE A 10 -1.24 -12.51 3.74
CA PHE A 10 -1.23 -13.71 2.90
C PHE A 10 -2.64 -14.05 2.38
N TRP A 11 -3.66 -13.98 3.23
CA TRP A 11 -5.05 -14.23 2.81
C TRP A 11 -5.59 -13.15 1.86
N TYR A 12 -5.13 -11.90 1.94
CA TYR A 12 -5.52 -10.84 1.00
C TYR A 12 -4.90 -11.01 -0.39
N LEU A 13 -3.63 -11.42 -0.47
CA LEU A 13 -2.97 -11.74 -1.75
C LEU A 13 -3.63 -12.93 -2.44
N VAL A 14 -3.94 -13.98 -1.66
CA VAL A 14 -4.62 -15.17 -2.15
C VAL A 14 -6.05 -14.83 -2.60
N SER A 15 -6.80 -14.02 -1.83
CA SER A 15 -8.13 -13.53 -2.21
C SER A 15 -8.14 -12.67 -3.48
N GLY A 16 -7.13 -11.79 -3.66
CA GLY A 16 -6.98 -11.00 -4.87
C GLY A 16 -6.72 -11.85 -6.12
N ILE A 17 -5.91 -12.90 -6.00
CA ILE A 17 -5.65 -13.86 -7.08
C ILE A 17 -6.91 -14.66 -7.42
N TYR A 18 -7.71 -15.06 -6.42
CA TYR A 18 -9.00 -15.75 -6.67
C TYR A 18 -10.06 -14.84 -7.30
N LEU A 19 -10.07 -13.53 -6.99
CA LEU A 19 -10.95 -12.55 -7.64
C LEU A 19 -10.57 -12.31 -9.11
N VAL A 20 -9.26 -12.23 -9.41
CA VAL A 20 -8.76 -12.13 -10.79
C VAL A 20 -9.00 -13.43 -11.55
N SER A 21 -8.84 -14.59 -10.90
CA SER A 21 -9.13 -15.92 -11.47
C SER A 21 -10.63 -16.10 -11.76
N GLY A 22 -11.51 -15.69 -10.84
CA GLY A 22 -12.96 -15.72 -11.05
C GLY A 22 -13.40 -14.76 -12.17
N TYR A 23 -12.82 -13.56 -12.23
CA TYR A 23 -13.10 -12.60 -13.30
C TYR A 23 -12.56 -13.08 -14.66
N TRP A 24 -11.37 -13.67 -14.69
CA TRP A 24 -10.80 -14.28 -15.89
C TRP A 24 -11.59 -15.50 -16.36
N PHE A 25 -12.11 -16.32 -15.42
CA PHE A 25 -12.98 -17.44 -15.73
C PHE A 25 -14.33 -16.98 -16.28
N LEU A 26 -14.90 -15.88 -15.75
CA LEU A 26 -16.14 -15.30 -16.25
C LEU A 26 -15.95 -14.66 -17.64
N VAL A 27 -14.88 -13.91 -17.84
CA VAL A 27 -14.53 -13.31 -19.15
C VAL A 27 -14.23 -14.41 -20.18
N THR A 28 -13.54 -15.48 -19.81
CA THR A 28 -13.30 -16.63 -20.70
C THR A 28 -14.60 -17.37 -21.01
N GLN A 29 -15.49 -17.56 -20.03
CA GLN A 29 -16.81 -18.16 -20.25
C GLN A 29 -17.67 -17.29 -21.18
N VAL A 30 -17.69 -15.96 -21.00
CA VAL A 30 -18.44 -15.05 -21.87
C VAL A 30 -17.86 -15.03 -23.28
N VAL A 31 -16.53 -14.94 -23.45
CA VAL A 31 -15.88 -14.92 -24.77
C VAL A 31 -16.02 -16.28 -25.48
N CYS A 32 -15.87 -17.40 -24.77
CA CYS A 32 -16.12 -18.73 -25.32
C CYS A 32 -17.61 -18.98 -25.61
N TYR A 33 -18.52 -18.44 -24.81
CA TYR A 33 -19.96 -18.52 -25.06
C TYR A 33 -20.32 -17.80 -26.36
N VAL A 34 -19.81 -16.57 -26.56
CA VAL A 34 -20.00 -15.80 -27.79
C VAL A 34 -19.34 -16.49 -29.00
N SER A 35 -18.15 -17.07 -28.83
CA SER A 35 -17.46 -17.84 -29.89
C SER A 35 -18.15 -19.16 -30.23
N ARG A 36 -18.84 -19.80 -29.28
CA ARG A 36 -19.58 -21.05 -29.50
C ARG A 36 -20.94 -20.82 -30.13
N PHE A 37 -21.56 -19.68 -29.87
CA PHE A 37 -22.83 -19.28 -30.48
C PHE A 37 -22.66 -19.00 -31.98
N THR A 38 -21.60 -18.30 -32.37
CA THR A 38 -21.26 -18.02 -33.79
C THR A 38 -20.93 -19.28 -34.60
N ASN A 39 -20.37 -20.32 -33.97
CA ASN A 39 -20.00 -21.58 -34.65
C ASN A 39 -21.19 -22.54 -34.87
N HIS A 40 -22.27 -22.42 -34.09
CA HIS A 40 -23.42 -23.33 -34.23
C HIS A 40 -24.36 -22.93 -35.37
N GLU A 41 -24.26 -21.68 -35.85
CA GLU A 41 -25.09 -21.15 -36.94
C GLU A 41 -24.63 -21.63 -38.33
N SER A 42 -23.33 -21.90 -38.52
CA SER A 42 -22.79 -22.41 -39.79
C SER A 42 -23.20 -23.86 -40.11
N ARG A 43 -23.77 -24.59 -39.14
CA ARG A 43 -24.25 -25.97 -39.31
C ARG A 43 -25.75 -26.07 -39.59
N ILE A 44 -26.51 -25.00 -39.42
CA ILE A 44 -27.97 -24.98 -39.64
C ILE A 44 -28.33 -24.48 -41.05
N THR A 45 -27.37 -23.96 -41.83
CA THR A 45 -27.63 -23.47 -43.19
C THR A 45 -27.43 -24.50 -44.30
N GLY A 46 -27.50 -25.80 -43.98
CA GLY A 46 -27.17 -26.89 -44.91
C GLY A 46 -28.30 -27.39 -45.80
N ASP A 47 -29.56 -27.30 -45.38
CA ASP A 47 -30.66 -27.89 -46.17
C ASP A 47 -32.02 -27.32 -45.75
N ASP A 48 -32.40 -26.17 -46.31
CA ASP A 48 -33.76 -25.90 -46.79
C ASP A 48 -33.85 -24.46 -47.33
N SER A 49 -33.51 -24.34 -48.60
CA SER A 49 -33.57 -23.07 -49.32
C SER A 49 -34.96 -22.85 -49.90
N ARG A 50 -35.93 -22.32 -49.13
CA ARG A 50 -37.08 -21.64 -49.75
C ARG A 50 -37.99 -20.69 -48.95
N PHE A 51 -37.81 -20.43 -47.66
CA PHE A 51 -38.71 -19.49 -46.95
C PHE A 51 -37.99 -18.28 -46.32
N THR A 52 -38.33 -17.10 -46.86
CA THR A 52 -38.24 -15.74 -46.26
C THR A 52 -36.85 -15.11 -45.99
N ASN A 53 -36.28 -14.50 -47.03
CA ASN A 53 -35.08 -13.64 -46.95
C ASN A 53 -35.31 -12.31 -46.17
N HIS A 54 -36.55 -12.00 -45.74
CA HIS A 54 -36.88 -10.74 -45.05
C HIS A 54 -36.81 -10.86 -43.51
N GLU A 55 -36.92 -12.07 -42.96
CA GLU A 55 -36.88 -12.31 -41.51
C GLU A 55 -35.43 -12.36 -40.99
N SER A 56 -34.48 -12.90 -41.78
CA SER A 56 -33.07 -13.08 -41.38
C SER A 56 -32.32 -11.77 -41.14
N ARG A 57 -32.62 -10.69 -41.87
CA ARG A 57 -31.96 -9.37 -41.66
C ARG A 57 -32.30 -8.75 -40.30
N LYS A 58 -33.47 -9.07 -39.72
CA LYS A 58 -33.86 -8.57 -38.39
C LYS A 58 -33.09 -9.27 -37.26
N TRP A 59 -32.74 -10.53 -37.45
CA TRP A 59 -31.95 -11.31 -36.48
C TRP A 59 -30.49 -10.84 -36.40
N LEU A 60 -29.85 -10.47 -37.51
CA LEU A 60 -28.50 -9.89 -37.49
C LEU A 60 -28.45 -8.48 -36.87
N ALA A 61 -29.50 -7.67 -37.03
CA ALA A 61 -29.56 -6.34 -36.43
C ALA A 61 -29.72 -6.37 -34.90
N GLY A 62 -30.43 -7.37 -34.36
CA GLY A 62 -30.55 -7.58 -32.92
C GLY A 62 -29.24 -8.00 -32.25
N PHE A 63 -28.41 -8.77 -32.96
CA PHE A 63 -27.08 -9.19 -32.51
C PHE A 63 -26.13 -8.00 -32.32
N LEU A 64 -26.09 -7.06 -33.26
CA LEU A 64 -25.23 -5.86 -33.18
C LEU A 64 -25.59 -4.94 -32.01
N LEU A 65 -26.89 -4.78 -31.70
CA LEU A 65 -27.32 -3.95 -30.57
C LEU A 65 -26.89 -4.59 -29.25
N PHE A 66 -27.09 -5.90 -29.09
CA PHE A 66 -26.66 -6.63 -27.90
C PHE A 66 -25.14 -6.60 -27.73
N GLU A 67 -24.38 -6.77 -28.82
CA GLU A 67 -22.92 -6.71 -28.81
C GLU A 67 -22.41 -5.35 -28.33
N VAL A 68 -22.98 -4.24 -28.84
CA VAL A 68 -22.62 -2.88 -28.39
C VAL A 68 -23.00 -2.68 -26.93
N LEU A 69 -24.17 -3.15 -26.48
CA LEU A 69 -24.57 -3.06 -25.07
C LEU A 69 -23.60 -3.82 -24.16
N VAL A 70 -23.20 -5.03 -24.54
CA VAL A 70 -22.23 -5.83 -23.78
C VAL A 70 -20.85 -5.18 -23.78
N ALA A 71 -20.39 -4.68 -24.94
CA ALA A 71 -19.12 -3.98 -25.04
C ALA A 71 -19.07 -2.75 -24.13
N VAL A 72 -20.11 -1.93 -24.14
CA VAL A 72 -20.23 -0.75 -23.27
C VAL A 72 -20.29 -1.16 -21.80
N ALA A 73 -21.04 -2.23 -21.46
CA ALA A 73 -21.09 -2.75 -20.10
C ALA A 73 -19.70 -3.18 -19.59
N ILE A 74 -18.94 -3.91 -20.40
CA ILE A 74 -17.59 -4.35 -20.05
C ILE A 74 -16.65 -3.13 -19.89
N VAL A 75 -16.63 -2.22 -20.86
CA VAL A 75 -15.77 -1.02 -20.82
C VAL A 75 -16.08 -0.17 -19.58
N SER A 76 -17.35 0.03 -19.26
CA SER A 76 -17.74 0.81 -18.07
C SER A 76 -17.27 0.14 -16.78
N ALA A 77 -17.38 -1.18 -16.67
CA ALA A 77 -16.90 -1.92 -15.52
C ALA A 77 -15.37 -1.83 -15.41
N THR A 78 -14.63 -2.08 -16.51
CA THR A 78 -13.17 -2.00 -16.55
C THR A 78 -12.66 -0.61 -16.19
N LEU A 79 -13.30 0.45 -16.68
CA LEU A 79 -12.91 1.83 -16.37
C LEU A 79 -12.98 2.14 -14.87
N VAL A 80 -14.01 1.64 -14.17
CA VAL A 80 -14.13 1.78 -12.72
C VAL A 80 -12.99 1.04 -12.00
N PHE A 81 -12.67 -0.18 -12.45
CA PHE A 81 -11.55 -0.94 -11.88
C PHE A 81 -10.21 -0.23 -12.05
N ILE A 82 -9.91 0.30 -13.24
CA ILE A 82 -8.66 1.04 -13.51
C ILE A 82 -8.55 2.26 -12.61
N THR A 83 -9.63 3.06 -12.52
CA THR A 83 -9.64 4.28 -11.70
C THR A 83 -9.42 3.98 -10.22
N ARG A 84 -10.03 2.91 -9.71
CA ARG A 84 -9.83 2.46 -8.33
C ARG A 84 -8.40 1.94 -8.09
N GLY A 85 -7.85 1.21 -9.05
CA GLY A 85 -6.47 0.72 -9.00
C GLY A 85 -5.47 1.87 -8.92
N PHE A 86 -5.62 2.87 -9.79
CA PHE A 86 -4.76 4.05 -9.79
C PHE A 86 -4.86 4.88 -8.50
N SER A 87 -6.09 5.09 -8.00
CA SER A 87 -6.32 5.80 -6.74
C SER A 87 -5.64 5.11 -5.54
N THR A 88 -5.65 3.78 -5.54
CA THR A 88 -4.99 2.97 -4.50
C THR A 88 -3.47 3.07 -4.62
N SER A 89 -2.93 3.04 -5.84
CA SER A 89 -1.50 3.19 -6.10
C SER A 89 -0.99 4.57 -5.67
N LEU A 90 -1.69 5.66 -6.01
CA LEU A 90 -1.31 7.00 -5.56
C LEU A 90 -1.31 7.15 -4.03
N ARG A 91 -2.28 6.52 -3.36
CA ARG A 91 -2.32 6.51 -1.88
C ARG A 91 -1.13 5.75 -1.30
N ALA A 92 -0.74 4.63 -1.91
CA ALA A 92 0.43 3.87 -1.48
C ALA A 92 1.72 4.69 -1.64
N ILE A 93 1.88 5.41 -2.77
CA ILE A 93 3.05 6.27 -3.02
C ILE A 93 3.17 7.36 -1.95
N ARG A 94 2.09 8.09 -1.66
CA ARG A 94 2.11 9.15 -0.63
C ARG A 94 2.49 8.61 0.76
N LEU A 95 1.96 7.44 1.11
CA LEU A 95 2.32 6.78 2.35
C LEU A 95 3.81 6.45 2.38
N SER A 96 4.35 5.88 1.30
CA SER A 96 5.78 5.59 1.16
C SER A 96 6.64 6.85 1.25
N ASP A 97 6.26 7.95 0.62
CA ASP A 97 6.98 9.23 0.71
C ASP A 97 7.04 9.74 2.14
N GLY A 98 5.92 9.64 2.89
CA GLY A 98 5.88 9.99 4.31
C GLY A 98 6.82 9.15 5.17
N TYR A 99 6.87 7.83 4.93
CA TYR A 99 7.82 6.94 5.63
C TYR A 99 9.28 7.24 5.27
N LEU A 100 9.58 7.52 4.00
CA LEU A 100 10.94 7.88 3.57
C LEU A 100 11.39 9.18 4.24
N ALA A 101 10.53 10.20 4.27
CA ALA A 101 10.80 11.45 4.95
C ALA A 101 10.98 11.25 6.46
N ALA A 102 10.08 10.51 7.11
CA ALA A 102 10.17 10.23 8.54
C ALA A 102 11.46 9.47 8.90
N THR A 103 11.84 8.48 8.08
CA THR A 103 13.08 7.71 8.26
C THR A 103 14.30 8.60 8.15
N TRP A 104 14.37 9.41 7.09
CA TRP A 104 15.50 10.32 6.89
C TRP A 104 15.62 11.36 8.01
N LEU A 105 14.50 11.96 8.43
CA LEU A 105 14.47 12.92 9.54
C LEU A 105 14.85 12.27 10.88
N ALA A 106 14.45 11.01 11.09
CA ALA A 106 14.84 10.26 12.27
C ALA A 106 16.35 9.99 12.29
N GLU A 107 16.93 9.59 11.15
CA GLU A 107 18.36 9.39 10.97
C GLU A 107 19.16 10.67 11.25
N GLU A 108 18.78 11.78 10.62
CA GLU A 108 19.40 13.09 10.85
C GLU A 108 19.36 13.48 12.33
N LYS A 109 18.20 13.22 12.98
CA LYS A 109 18.04 13.53 14.40
C LYS A 109 18.93 12.65 15.26
N LEU A 110 18.99 11.34 15.02
CA LEU A 110 19.87 10.41 15.74
C LEU A 110 21.35 10.79 15.58
N GLU A 111 21.79 11.13 14.37
CA GLU A 111 23.16 11.60 14.14
C GLU A 111 23.45 12.91 14.88
N SER A 112 22.49 13.84 14.90
CA SER A 112 22.64 15.10 15.64
C SER A 112 22.75 14.87 17.15
N LEU A 113 22.01 13.89 17.69
CA LEU A 113 22.08 13.48 19.08
C LEU A 113 23.40 12.78 19.38
N ALA A 114 23.84 11.87 18.51
CA ALA A 114 25.12 11.17 18.62
C ALA A 114 26.30 12.14 18.68
N ARG A 115 26.29 13.17 17.83
CA ARG A 115 27.33 14.19 17.80
C ARG A 115 27.35 15.03 19.07
N ARG A 116 26.18 15.53 19.49
CA ARG A 116 26.05 16.32 20.73
C ARG A 116 26.43 15.51 21.96
N PHE A 117 26.07 14.23 22.00
CA PHE A 117 26.44 13.34 23.09
C PHE A 117 27.95 13.12 23.15
N SER A 118 28.60 12.95 21.99
CA SER A 118 30.05 12.81 21.92
C SER A 118 30.80 14.07 22.37
N GLU A 119 30.24 15.25 22.10
CA GLU A 119 30.84 16.55 22.44
C GLU A 119 30.63 16.92 23.92
N ASP A 120 29.39 16.87 24.43
CA ASP A 120 29.03 17.37 25.76
C ASP A 120 29.10 16.28 26.84
N ASN A 121 28.99 15.00 26.45
CA ASN A 121 28.80 13.85 27.34
C ASN A 121 27.66 14.05 28.37
N ASP A 122 26.69 14.92 28.06
CA ASP A 122 25.50 15.13 28.87
C ASP A 122 24.42 14.11 28.48
N PRO A 123 24.02 13.20 29.37
CA PRO A 123 22.98 12.21 29.09
C PRO A 123 21.56 12.80 29.02
N SER A 124 21.34 14.03 29.51
CA SER A 124 20.03 14.67 29.51
C SER A 124 19.53 15.02 28.11
N ILE A 125 20.46 15.23 27.16
CA ILE A 125 20.14 15.55 25.76
C ILE A 125 19.44 14.40 25.01
N LEU A 126 19.50 13.19 25.56
CA LEU A 126 18.91 11.98 24.98
C LEU A 126 17.40 11.87 25.27
N SER A 127 16.85 12.74 26.12
CA SER A 127 15.42 12.81 26.44
C SER A 127 14.87 14.19 26.09
N ASP A 128 14.37 14.34 24.85
CA ASP A 128 13.85 15.62 24.35
C ASP A 128 12.63 15.39 23.42
N ARG A 129 11.87 16.45 23.16
CA ARG A 129 10.68 16.44 22.30
C ARG A 129 10.57 17.73 21.50
N GLY A 130 10.14 17.62 20.25
CA GLY A 130 10.01 18.79 19.41
C GLY A 130 9.26 18.56 18.11
N HIS A 131 9.29 19.58 17.26
CA HIS A 131 8.79 19.56 15.89
C HIS A 131 9.94 19.84 14.93
N PHE A 132 9.84 19.32 13.71
CA PHE A 132 10.81 19.63 12.68
C PHE A 132 10.54 21.02 12.06
N PRO A 133 11.58 21.73 11.61
CA PRO A 133 11.41 23.01 10.92
C PRO A 133 10.77 22.80 9.54
N ARG A 134 10.27 23.89 8.94
CA ARG A 134 9.73 23.85 7.57
C ARG A 134 10.76 23.29 6.59
N PRO A 135 10.35 22.44 5.63
CA PRO A 135 8.97 22.13 5.23
C PRO A 135 8.28 20.99 6.01
N TYR A 136 8.88 20.46 7.08
CA TYR A 136 8.41 19.27 7.80
C TYR A 136 7.66 19.60 9.11
N ASP A 137 6.93 20.71 9.15
CA ASP A 137 6.21 21.16 10.35
C ASP A 137 5.11 20.20 10.82
N SER A 138 4.61 19.35 9.91
CA SER A 138 3.71 18.24 10.20
C SER A 138 4.36 17.07 10.97
N PHE A 139 5.70 17.03 11.03
CA PHE A 139 6.45 15.97 11.70
C PHE A 139 6.85 16.43 13.11
N SER A 140 6.59 15.56 14.08
CA SER A 140 6.99 15.74 15.47
C SER A 140 7.83 14.56 15.92
N TRP A 141 8.73 14.80 16.86
CA TRP A 141 9.64 13.77 17.36
C TRP A 141 9.64 13.78 18.89
N LYS A 142 9.87 12.60 19.45
CA LYS A 142 10.08 12.38 20.88
C LYS A 142 11.20 11.37 21.04
N THR A 143 12.10 11.67 21.95
CA THR A 143 13.20 10.78 22.29
C THR A 143 13.06 10.40 23.76
N ASP A 144 13.13 9.10 24.04
CA ASP A 144 13.24 8.58 25.39
C ASP A 144 14.54 7.81 25.54
N SER A 145 15.12 7.81 26.75
CA SER A 145 16.37 7.10 27.00
C SER A 145 16.28 6.27 28.27
N GLU A 146 16.57 4.98 28.14
CA GLU A 146 16.58 4.01 29.23
C GLU A 146 18.02 3.50 29.42
N GLU A 147 18.48 3.44 30.68
CA GLU A 147 19.78 2.84 31.01
C GLU A 147 19.62 1.33 31.25
N LEU A 148 20.49 0.54 30.63
CA LEU A 148 20.56 -0.89 30.92
C LEU A 148 21.44 -1.11 32.15
N GLU A 149 20.85 -1.66 33.23
CA GLU A 149 21.55 -1.93 34.49
C GLU A 149 22.81 -2.82 34.33
N GLU A 150 22.82 -3.71 33.33
CA GLU A 150 23.88 -4.71 33.15
C GLU A 150 25.02 -4.28 32.22
N LEU A 151 24.83 -3.25 31.38
CA LEU A 151 25.80 -2.84 30.36
C LEU A 151 26.07 -1.33 30.42
N PRO A 152 27.27 -0.85 30.05
CA PRO A 152 27.54 0.57 29.89
C PRO A 152 26.89 1.12 28.60
N LEU A 153 25.60 0.84 28.40
CA LEU A 153 24.81 1.19 27.23
C LEU A 153 23.52 1.88 27.67
N ARG A 154 23.16 2.97 26.99
CA ARG A 154 21.79 3.52 27.02
C ARG A 154 21.08 3.20 25.72
N THR A 155 19.85 2.76 25.84
CA THR A 155 18.93 2.64 24.70
C THR A 155 18.22 3.96 24.53
N VAL A 156 18.19 4.46 23.30
CA VAL A 156 17.49 5.68 22.92
C VAL A 156 16.40 5.29 21.93
N GLU A 157 15.14 5.43 22.34
CA GLU A 157 13.96 5.23 21.49
C GLU A 157 13.56 6.58 20.89
N LEU A 158 13.71 6.71 19.57
CA LEU A 158 13.25 7.87 18.82
C LEU A 158 11.92 7.54 18.11
N VAL A 159 10.87 8.29 18.45
CA VAL A 159 9.55 8.18 17.83
C VAL A 159 9.27 9.43 17.00
N VAL A 160 9.12 9.26 15.69
CA VAL A 160 8.69 10.32 14.77
C VAL A 160 7.23 10.09 14.38
N ASN A 161 6.39 11.12 14.57
CA ASN A 161 4.95 11.09 14.32
C ASN A 161 4.57 12.16 13.29
N TRP A 162 3.67 11.81 12.38
CA TRP A 162 3.10 12.75 11.40
C TRP A 162 1.63 12.43 11.09
N GLU A 163 0.95 13.39 10.47
CA GLU A 163 -0.44 13.24 10.03
C GLU A 163 -0.53 13.13 8.51
N GLU A 164 -1.05 12.01 8.00
CA GLU A 164 -1.36 11.77 6.59
C GLU A 164 -2.88 11.86 6.39
N GLY A 165 -3.37 13.06 6.09
CA GLY A 165 -4.79 13.35 5.90
C GLY A 165 -5.60 13.27 7.19
N ARG A 166 -6.21 12.10 7.47
CA ARG A 166 -6.97 11.84 8.72
C ARG A 166 -6.31 10.78 9.60
N ARG A 167 -5.21 10.18 9.15
CA ARG A 167 -4.50 9.13 9.88
C ARG A 167 -3.25 9.70 10.49
N ARG A 168 -2.97 9.29 11.72
CA ARG A 168 -1.69 9.54 12.36
C ARG A 168 -0.83 8.30 12.15
N GLU A 169 0.36 8.50 11.61
CA GLU A 169 1.33 7.45 11.38
C GLU A 169 2.55 7.74 12.26
N GLU A 170 3.25 6.68 12.66
CA GLU A 170 4.45 6.76 13.50
C GLU A 170 5.53 5.80 13.01
N ILE A 171 6.79 6.18 13.22
CA ILE A 171 7.95 5.31 13.06
C ILE A 171 8.79 5.38 14.34
N ARG A 172 9.31 4.22 14.74
CA ARG A 172 10.17 4.07 15.92
C ARG A 172 11.52 3.55 15.51
N MET A 173 12.56 4.15 16.06
CA MET A 173 13.95 3.74 15.86
C MET A 173 14.63 3.61 17.21
N ASP A 174 15.20 2.44 17.46
CA ASP A 174 15.96 2.16 18.68
C ASP A 174 17.46 2.20 18.33
N THR A 175 18.24 2.94 19.10
CA THR A 175 19.70 3.01 18.96
C THR A 175 20.38 2.88 20.31
N TYR A 176 21.56 2.29 20.33
CA TYR A 176 22.36 2.11 21.54
C TYR A 176 23.54 3.07 21.55
N PHE A 177 23.68 3.83 22.63
CA PHE A 177 24.83 4.69 22.89
C PHE A 177 25.69 4.08 23.98
N TYR A 178 27.01 4.08 23.76
CA TYR A 178 27.98 3.68 24.78
C TYR A 178 28.21 4.81 25.77
N LEU A 179 28.04 4.52 27.06
CA LEU A 179 28.35 5.46 28.14
C LEU A 179 29.72 5.13 28.72
N PRO A 180 30.73 6.00 28.54
CA PRO A 180 31.99 5.86 29.27
C PRO A 180 31.76 6.08 30.77
N GLU A 181 32.54 5.38 31.59
CA GLU A 181 32.39 5.30 33.06
C GLU A 181 32.42 6.67 33.76
N THR A 182 33.08 7.66 33.15
CA THR A 182 33.15 9.06 33.62
C THR A 182 31.84 9.85 33.51
N ALA A 183 30.91 9.43 32.66
CA ALA A 183 29.59 10.07 32.51
C ALA A 183 28.59 9.59 33.58
N ARG A 184 28.78 8.37 34.11
CA ARG A 184 27.93 7.80 35.17
C ARG A 184 28.02 8.57 36.48
N GLU A 185 29.24 8.97 36.87
CA GLU A 185 29.49 9.72 38.12
C GLU A 185 28.82 11.11 38.16
N ARG A 186 28.44 11.70 37.02
CA ARG A 186 27.73 12.99 36.96
C ARG A 186 26.22 12.88 37.14
N LEU A 187 25.63 11.70 36.92
CA LEU A 187 24.19 11.48 37.09
C LEU A 187 23.81 11.15 38.54
N GLU A 188 24.76 10.66 39.33
CA GLU A 188 24.56 10.36 40.76
C GLU A 188 24.76 11.59 41.68
N LYS A 189 25.10 12.75 41.12
CA LYS A 189 25.31 14.02 41.82
C LYS A 189 24.17 15.01 41.56
#